data_AF-A0A3D2AMW0-F1
#
_entry.id   AF-A0A3D2AMW0-F1
#
_cell.length_a   1.000
_cell.length_b   1.000
_cell.length_c   1.000
_cell.angle_alpha   90.00
_cell.angle_beta   90.00
_cell.angle_gamma   90.00
#
_symmetry.space_group_name_H-M   'P 1'
#
loop_
_entity.id
_entity.type
_entity.pdbx_description
1 polymer ?
#
loop_
_entity_poly.entity_id
_entity_poly.type
_entity_poly.pdbx_seq_one_letter_code
_entity_poly.pdbx_strand_id
1 'polypeptide(L)' 'LRQETYDYLVHLRTHVGEFIDAGGELMDIRQVDQSAFSHLLNYQEISPGNALRVFEKMEWE' A
#
# COMPACT_ATOMS: atom_id res chain seq x y z
N LEU A 1 -15.88 -5.32 6.30
CA LEU A 1 -16.00 -3.85 6.07
C LEU A 1 -15.13 -3.03 7.02
N ARG A 2 -15.58 -2.54 8.20
CA ARG A 2 -14.70 -1.66 9.04
C ARG A 2 -13.38 -2.33 9.47
N GLN A 3 -13.45 -3.58 9.91
CA GLN A 3 -12.25 -4.36 10.26
C GLN A 3 -11.38 -4.61 9.03
N GLU A 4 -11.97 -5.07 7.93
CA GLU A 4 -11.27 -5.34 6.67
C GLU A 4 -10.60 -4.09 6.04
N THR A 5 -11.23 -2.92 6.11
CA THR A 5 -10.61 -1.65 5.69
C THR A 5 -9.44 -1.28 6.61
N TYR A 6 -9.58 -1.51 7.92
CA TYR A 6 -8.48 -1.30 8.85
C TYR A 6 -7.31 -2.26 8.56
N ASP A 7 -7.59 -3.55 8.38
CA ASP A 7 -6.60 -4.57 8.05
C ASP A 7 -5.87 -4.24 6.75
N TYR A 8 -6.59 -3.75 5.74
CA TYR A 8 -5.98 -3.28 4.47
C TYR A 8 -5.03 -2.10 4.68
N LEU A 9 -5.43 -1.09 5.47
CA LEU A 9 -4.57 0.06 5.74
C LEU A 9 -3.34 -0.31 6.56
N VAL A 10 -3.48 -1.21 7.55
CA VAL A 10 -2.36 -1.73 8.33
C VAL A 10 -1.39 -2.52 7.45
N HIS A 11 -1.91 -3.44 6.62
CA HIS A 11 -1.10 -4.19 5.66
C HIS A 11 -0.33 -3.26 4.74
N LEU A 12 -1.02 -2.29 4.13
CA LEU A 12 -0.44 -1.36 3.19
C LEU A 12 0.65 -0.50 3.83
N ARG A 13 0.38 0.08 5.01
CA ARG A 13 1.37 0.92 5.71
C ARG A 13 2.59 0.12 6.17
N THR A 14 2.40 -1.15 6.56
CA THR A 14 3.51 -2.04 6.96
C THR A 14 4.44 -2.31 5.78
N HIS A 15 3.91 -2.77 4.65
CA HIS A 15 4.72 -3.11 3.49
C HIS A 15 5.34 -1.89 2.80
N VAL A 16 4.65 -0.74 2.82
CA VAL A 16 5.23 0.53 2.36
C VAL A 16 6.39 0.97 3.27
N GLY A 17 6.28 0.79 4.59
CA GLY A 17 7.38 1.04 5.51
C GLY A 17 8.60 0.16 5.23
N GLU A 18 8.40 -1.15 5.07
CA GLU A 18 9.47 -2.08 4.70
C GLU A 18 10.13 -1.72 3.35
N PHE A 19 9.33 -1.26 2.38
CA PHE A 19 9.83 -0.79 1.09
C PHE A 19 10.69 0.47 1.21
N ILE A 20 10.26 1.46 2.03
CA ILE A 20 11.04 2.67 2.31
C ILE A 20 12.34 2.32 3.04
N ASP A 21 12.28 1.46 4.07
CA ASP A 21 13.44 1.03 4.85
C ASP A 21 14.47 0.27 3.98
N ALA A 22 14.01 -0.43 2.94
CA ALA A 22 14.85 -1.07 1.94
C ALA A 22 15.45 -0.11 0.89
N GLY A 23 15.15 1.20 0.97
CA GLY A 23 15.61 2.21 0.03
C GLY A 23 14.84 2.24 -1.29
N GLY A 24 13.59 1.75 -1.30
CA GLY A 24 12.75 1.76 -2.47
C GLY A 24 12.33 3.18 -2.90
N GLU A 25 12.20 3.40 -4.20
CA GLU A 25 11.86 4.70 -4.78
C GLU A 25 10.40 4.80 -5.24
N LEU A 26 9.93 6.04 -5.45
CA LEU A 26 8.56 6.34 -5.91
C LEU A 26 8.15 5.58 -7.17
N MET A 27 9.08 5.32 -8.09
CA MET A 27 8.77 4.61 -9.35
C MET A 27 8.46 3.12 -9.15
N ASP A 28 8.95 2.53 -8.06
CA ASP A 28 8.81 1.10 -7.77
C ASP A 28 7.68 0.81 -6.76
N ILE A 29 7.16 1.83 -6.06
CA ILE A 29 6.15 1.66 -5.01
C ILE A 29 4.89 0.93 -5.47
N ARG A 30 4.55 1.03 -6.76
CA ARG A 30 3.38 0.36 -7.34
C ARG A 30 3.51 -1.17 -7.38
N GLN A 31 4.70 -1.69 -7.11
CA GLN A 31 5.00 -3.12 -7.07
C GLN A 31 4.79 -3.74 -5.68
N VAL A 32 4.51 -2.93 -4.65
CA VAL A 32 4.19 -3.41 -3.30
C VAL A 32 3.02 -4.39 -3.34
N ASP A 33 3.24 -5.58 -2.80
CA ASP A 33 2.27 -6.67 -2.82
C ASP A 33 1.07 -6.36 -1.91
N GLN A 34 -0.11 -6.34 -2.53
CA GLN A 34 -1.40 -6.13 -1.88
C GLN A 34 -2.35 -7.30 -2.15
N SER A 35 -1.84 -8.42 -2.70
CA SER A 35 -2.63 -9.54 -3.21
C SER A 35 -3.48 -10.24 -2.15
N ALA A 36 -3.14 -10.11 -0.85
CA ALA A 36 -3.98 -10.54 0.27
C ALA A 36 -5.39 -9.90 0.25
N PHE A 37 -5.56 -8.79 -0.47
CA PHE A 37 -6.82 -8.06 -0.60
C PHE A 37 -7.35 -8.06 -2.05
N SER A 38 -6.88 -8.98 -2.90
CA SER A 38 -7.29 -9.03 -4.32
C SER A 38 -8.78 -9.32 -4.53
N HIS A 39 -9.49 -9.77 -3.50
CA HIS A 39 -10.94 -9.99 -3.51
C HIS A 39 -11.75 -8.70 -3.33
N LEU A 40 -11.12 -7.59 -2.94
CA LEU A 40 -11.81 -6.31 -2.79
C LEU A 40 -12.27 -5.77 -4.15
N LEU A 41 -13.44 -5.12 -4.13
CA LEU A 41 -13.98 -4.46 -5.31
C LEU A 41 -12.98 -3.44 -5.87
N ASN A 42 -12.77 -3.49 -7.18
CA ASN A 42 -11.88 -2.62 -7.93
C ASN A 42 -10.40 -2.66 -7.49
N TYR A 43 -9.96 -3.74 -6.83
CA TYR A 43 -8.59 -3.90 -6.34
C TYR A 43 -7.53 -3.59 -7.41
N GLN A 44 -7.71 -4.11 -8.63
CA GLN A 44 -6.74 -3.96 -9.70
C GLN A 44 -6.61 -2.50 -10.16
N GLU A 45 -7.70 -1.72 -10.17
CA GLU A 45 -7.63 -0.32 -10.59
C GLU A 45 -7.05 0.60 -9.49
N ILE A 46 -7.32 0.30 -8.21
CA ILE A 46 -7.02 1.24 -7.12
C ILE A 46 -5.75 0.90 -6.34
N SER A 47 -5.33 -0.38 -6.26
CA SER A 47 -4.18 -0.80 -5.44
C SER A 47 -2.87 -0.07 -5.79
N PRO A 48 -2.51 0.20 -7.07
CA PRO A 48 -1.27 0.93 -7.35
C PRO A 48 -1.33 2.38 -6.84
N GLY A 49 -2.50 3.01 -6.91
CA GLY A 49 -2.73 4.38 -6.43
C GLY A 49 -2.82 4.48 -4.91
N ASN A 50 -3.20 3.41 -4.23
CA ASN A 50 -3.22 3.34 -2.77
C ASN A 50 -1.79 3.27 -2.21
N ALA A 51 -0.94 2.41 -2.77
CA ALA A 51 0.47 2.33 -2.37
C ALA A 51 1.20 3.67 -2.56
N LEU A 52 1.01 4.32 -3.70
CA LEU A 52 1.59 5.64 -3.98
C LEU A 52 1.21 6.68 -2.91
N ARG A 53 -0.09 6.79 -2.59
CA ARG A 53 -0.56 7.77 -1.60
C ARG A 53 -0.03 7.51 -0.19
N VAL A 54 0.11 6.25 0.20
CA VAL A 54 0.65 5.90 1.53
C VAL A 54 2.13 6.24 1.59
N PHE A 55 2.92 5.91 0.56
CA PHE A 55 4.33 6.28 0.47
C PHE A 55 4.51 7.79 0.53
N GLU A 56 3.79 8.53 -0.30
CA GLU A 56 3.81 10.00 -0.30
C GLU A 56 3.44 10.59 1.07
N LYS A 57 2.62 9.92 1.89
CA LYS A 57 2.30 10.40 3.24
C LYS A 57 3.40 10.08 4.24
N MET A 58 3.96 8.88 4.17
CA MET A 58 4.99 8.42 5.09
C MET A 58 6.35 9.12 4.88
N GLU A 59 6.67 9.59 3.67
CA GLU A 59 7.90 10.37 3.45
C GLU A 59 7.94 11.73 4.17
N TRP A 60 6.81 12.22 4.70
CA TRP A 60 6.74 13.48 5.46
C TRP A 60 6.30 13.31 6.92
N GLU A 61 6.26 12.08 7.43
CA GLU A 61 6.05 11.78 8.86
C GLU A 61 7.37 11.83 9.65
#